data_AF-A0A7J9JJM5-F1
#
_entry.id   AF-A0A7J9JJM5-F1
#
_cell.length_a   1.000
_cell.length_b   1.000
_cell.length_c   1.000
_cell.angle_alpha   90.00
_cell.angle_beta   90.00
_cell.angle_gamma   90.00
#
_symmetry.space_group_name_H-M   'P 1'
#
loop_
_entity.id
_entity.type
_entity.pdbx_description
1 polymer ?
#
loop_
_entity_poly.entity_id
_entity_poly.type
_entity_poly.pdbx_seq_one_letter_code
_entity_poly.pdbx_strand_id
1 'polypeptide(L)'
;MLSSSRIKEFHSIRSQAMDKLIDRLRAEAKANGGVVSVLKNARFAVFCILLRMCFGIEMDEETIEKMDLITKNVLITLDPRIDDFLPILRPFFGKQRKRALQVRKQQVENITPFIQQRRVAIRNPGSNNSAMRFSYLDTLFDLKIWSNPEKFDPDRFYLGKEDADITGVTMVKMIPFGAGRRICPGLTMATVHIHLMLARMVQEFEWTAYPPNSDIDFSGKFEFTVVMSNTLKSRIKPRGDTR
;
A
#
# COMPACT_ATOMS: atom_id res chain seq x y z
N MET A 1 -16.50 15.16 4.75
CA MET A 1 -16.21 13.78 5.20
C MET A 1 -14.72 13.54 5.43
N LEU A 2 -13.83 13.96 4.50
CA LEU A 2 -12.38 13.72 4.57
C LEU A 2 -11.53 14.93 5.02
N SER A 3 -12.15 15.99 5.56
CA SER A 3 -11.40 17.12 6.13
C SER A 3 -10.87 16.74 7.51
N SER A 4 -9.66 17.20 7.85
CA SER A 4 -9.04 16.93 9.16
C SER A 4 -9.93 17.32 10.35
N SER A 5 -10.76 18.35 10.19
CA SER A 5 -11.74 18.80 11.19
C SER A 5 -12.83 17.78 11.51
N ARG A 6 -13.28 17.00 10.53
CA ARG A 6 -14.37 16.02 10.72
C ARG A 6 -13.87 14.61 11.05
N ILE A 7 -12.56 14.38 11.04
CA ILE A 7 -11.97 13.07 11.41
C ILE A 7 -12.37 12.68 12.84
N LYS A 8 -12.50 13.64 13.75
CA LYS A 8 -12.88 13.38 15.14
C LYS A 8 -14.33 12.88 15.29
N GLU A 9 -15.23 13.28 14.38
CA GLU A 9 -16.65 12.87 14.40
C GLU A 9 -16.80 11.34 14.32
N PHE A 10 -15.88 10.66 13.62
CA PHE A 10 -15.90 9.21 13.44
C PHE A 10 -15.11 8.43 14.49
N HIS A 11 -14.77 9.04 15.63
CA HIS A 11 -14.01 8.38 16.69
C HIS A 11 -14.71 7.11 17.22
N SER A 12 -16.00 7.20 17.57
CA SER A 12 -16.77 6.06 18.08
C SER A 12 -16.82 4.91 17.08
N ILE A 13 -17.01 5.22 15.80
CA ILE A 13 -17.03 4.24 14.70
C ILE A 13 -15.69 3.53 14.58
N ARG A 14 -14.57 4.25 14.66
CA ARG A 14 -13.23 3.64 14.65
C ARG A 14 -13.03 2.74 15.85
N SER A 15 -13.40 3.18 17.06
CA SER A 15 -13.27 2.36 18.27
C SER A 15 -14.02 1.04 18.13
N GLN A 16 -15.31 1.10 17.76
CA GLN A 16 -16.16 -0.07 17.57
C GLN A 16 -15.60 -1.01 16.49
N ALA A 17 -15.09 -0.46 15.38
CA ALA A 17 -14.48 -1.27 14.33
C ALA A 17 -13.19 -1.96 14.78
N MET A 18 -12.39 -1.31 15.64
CA MET A 18 -11.20 -1.93 16.24
C MET A 18 -11.60 -3.03 17.23
N ASP A 19 -12.65 -2.84 18.03
CA ASP A 19 -13.14 -3.89 18.93
C ASP A 19 -13.62 -5.11 18.11
N LYS A 20 -14.41 -4.88 17.06
CA LYS A 20 -14.83 -5.93 16.11
C LYS A 20 -13.65 -6.64 15.44
N LEU A 21 -12.59 -5.91 15.07
CA LEU A 21 -11.37 -6.48 14.51
C LEU A 21 -10.74 -7.49 15.48
N ILE A 22 -10.58 -7.09 16.74
CA ILE A 22 -9.97 -7.93 17.77
C ILE A 22 -10.84 -9.15 18.07
N ASP A 23 -12.15 -8.98 18.20
CA ASP A 23 -13.07 -10.10 18.46
C ASP A 23 -13.08 -11.10 17.30
N ARG A 24 -13.06 -10.62 16.05
CA ARG A 24 -12.96 -11.47 14.86
C ARG A 24 -11.66 -12.26 14.83
N LEU A 25 -10.52 -11.62 15.15
CA LEU A 25 -9.23 -12.29 15.27
C LEU A 25 -9.24 -13.37 16.36
N ARG A 26 -9.82 -13.09 17.54
CA ARG A 26 -9.96 -14.09 18.62
C ARG A 26 -10.82 -15.27 18.17
N ALA A 27 -11.95 -15.02 17.52
CA ALA A 27 -12.85 -16.05 17.04
C ALA A 27 -12.19 -16.94 15.97
N GLU A 28 -11.52 -16.34 14.98
CA GLU A 28 -10.80 -17.07 13.94
C GLU A 28 -9.65 -17.90 14.53
N ALA A 29 -8.87 -17.31 15.44
CA ALA A 29 -7.79 -18.03 16.12
C ALA A 29 -8.34 -19.22 16.93
N LYS A 30 -9.45 -19.06 17.66
CA LYS A 30 -10.07 -20.16 18.41
C LYS A 30 -10.53 -21.29 17.48
N ALA A 31 -11.08 -20.95 16.31
CA ALA A 31 -11.55 -21.92 15.33
C ALA A 31 -10.40 -22.66 14.61
N ASN A 32 -9.27 -21.98 14.38
CA ASN A 32 -8.18 -22.46 13.53
C ASN A 32 -6.89 -22.78 14.31
N GLY A 33 -7.02 -23.14 15.59
CA GLY A 33 -5.87 -23.53 16.42
C GLY A 33 -4.80 -22.45 16.53
N GLY A 34 -5.19 -21.19 16.63
CA GLY A 34 -4.34 -20.01 16.80
C GLY A 34 -3.97 -19.28 15.51
N VAL A 35 -4.38 -19.76 14.32
CA VAL A 35 -4.00 -19.20 13.02
C VAL A 35 -5.07 -18.26 12.47
N VAL A 36 -4.68 -17.10 11.95
CA VAL A 36 -5.58 -16.07 11.41
C VAL A 36 -5.12 -15.56 10.04
N SER A 37 -6.06 -15.06 9.25
CA SER A 37 -5.79 -14.38 7.98
C SER A 37 -5.66 -12.87 8.20
N VAL A 38 -4.42 -12.35 8.19
CA VAL A 38 -4.13 -10.97 8.62
C VAL A 38 -4.88 -9.94 7.76
N LEU A 39 -4.71 -10.04 6.44
CA LEU A 39 -5.29 -9.07 5.50
C LEU A 39 -6.81 -9.15 5.43
N LYS A 40 -7.41 -10.34 5.59
CA LYS A 40 -8.87 -10.50 5.58
C LYS A 40 -9.50 -9.72 6.74
N ASN A 41 -8.97 -9.89 7.95
CA ASN A 41 -9.48 -9.21 9.14
C ASN A 41 -9.23 -7.70 9.09
N ALA A 42 -8.03 -7.27 8.68
CA ALA A 42 -7.73 -5.86 8.51
C ALA A 42 -8.65 -5.18 7.48
N ARG A 43 -8.90 -5.85 6.34
CA ARG A 43 -9.82 -5.35 5.31
C ARG A 43 -11.25 -5.22 5.85
N PHE A 44 -11.73 -6.23 6.58
CA PHE A 44 -13.05 -6.18 7.21
C PHE A 44 -13.20 -4.95 8.13
N ALA A 45 -12.22 -4.68 8.99
CA ALA A 45 -12.24 -3.52 9.89
C ALA A 45 -12.27 -2.19 9.11
N VAL A 46 -11.49 -2.07 8.04
CA VAL A 46 -11.50 -0.88 7.17
C VAL A 46 -12.87 -0.70 6.52
N PHE A 47 -13.46 -1.76 5.97
CA PHE A 47 -14.79 -1.69 5.35
C PHE A 47 -15.89 -1.35 6.35
N CYS A 48 -15.86 -1.90 7.57
CA CYS A 48 -16.75 -1.51 8.66
C CYS A 48 -16.73 0.02 8.87
N ILE A 49 -15.55 0.62 8.90
CA ILE A 49 -15.40 2.06 9.09
C ILE A 49 -15.91 2.82 7.86
N LEU A 50 -15.44 2.45 6.67
CA LEU A 50 -15.76 3.18 5.44
C LEU A 50 -17.25 3.13 5.11
N LEU A 51 -17.89 1.96 5.20
CA LEU A 51 -19.31 1.82 4.91
C LEU A 51 -20.15 2.63 5.90
N ARG A 52 -19.82 2.58 7.20
CA ARG A 52 -20.52 3.37 8.21
C ARG A 52 -20.28 4.87 8.07
N MET A 53 -19.10 5.28 7.64
CA MET A 53 -18.82 6.68 7.31
C MET A 53 -19.58 7.15 6.07
N CYS A 54 -19.68 6.31 5.04
CA CYS A 54 -20.34 6.64 3.77
C CYS A 54 -21.86 6.67 3.90
N PHE A 55 -22.45 5.69 4.59
CA PHE A 55 -23.90 5.48 4.63
C PHE A 55 -24.55 5.84 5.97
N GLY A 56 -23.76 6.06 7.02
CA GLY A 56 -24.27 6.40 8.36
C GLY A 56 -24.98 5.26 9.08
N ILE A 57 -25.05 4.06 8.48
CA ILE A 57 -25.77 2.90 9.01
C ILE A 57 -24.82 1.77 9.37
N GLU A 58 -25.22 0.98 10.36
CA GLU A 58 -24.55 -0.27 10.68
C GLU A 58 -25.03 -1.37 9.73
N MET A 59 -24.10 -2.22 9.30
CA MET A 59 -24.36 -3.34 8.41
C MET A 59 -23.87 -4.62 9.09
N ASP A 60 -24.56 -5.73 8.81
CA ASP A 60 -24.14 -7.05 9.25
C ASP A 60 -22.88 -7.52 8.48
N GLU A 61 -22.23 -8.55 9.00
CA GLU A 61 -20.98 -9.07 8.46
C GLU A 61 -21.12 -9.60 7.02
N GLU A 62 -22.24 -10.26 6.70
CA GLU A 62 -22.49 -10.83 5.37
C GLU A 62 -22.64 -9.72 4.32
N THR A 63 -23.39 -8.67 4.66
CA THR A 63 -23.54 -7.48 3.81
C THR A 63 -22.20 -6.79 3.56
N ILE A 64 -21.36 -6.65 4.60
CA ILE A 64 -20.02 -6.05 4.48
C ILE A 64 -19.12 -6.88 3.57
N GLU A 65 -19.09 -8.21 3.75
CA GLU A 65 -18.29 -9.11 2.90
C GLU A 65 -18.77 -9.10 1.45
N LYS A 66 -20.10 -9.03 1.23
CA LYS A 66 -20.68 -8.88 -0.11
C LYS A 66 -20.28 -7.55 -0.76
N MET A 67 -20.28 -6.45 -0.01
CA MET A 67 -19.84 -5.14 -0.52
C MET A 67 -18.34 -5.11 -0.84
N ASP A 68 -17.49 -5.75 -0.04
CA ASP A 68 -16.06 -5.92 -0.35
C ASP A 68 -15.89 -6.69 -1.67
N LEU A 69 -16.60 -7.81 -1.83
CA LEU A 69 -16.54 -8.61 -3.04
C LEU A 69 -16.99 -7.84 -4.29
N ILE A 70 -18.11 -7.12 -4.21
CA ILE A 70 -18.62 -6.30 -5.32
C ILE A 70 -17.61 -5.20 -5.66
N THR A 71 -17.10 -4.48 -4.65
CA THR A 71 -16.11 -3.41 -4.85
C THR A 71 -14.86 -3.94 -5.53
N LYS A 72 -14.35 -5.08 -5.07
CA LYS A 72 -13.21 -5.79 -5.69
C LYS A 72 -13.52 -6.15 -7.13
N ASN A 73 -14.70 -6.70 -7.42
CA ASN A 73 -15.09 -7.10 -8.78
C ASN A 73 -15.20 -5.90 -9.72
N VAL A 74 -15.80 -4.79 -9.27
CA VAL A 74 -15.85 -3.54 -10.04
C VAL A 74 -14.43 -3.05 -10.37
N LEU A 75 -13.53 -3.02 -9.39
CA LEU A 75 -12.14 -2.62 -9.62
C LEU A 75 -11.40 -3.51 -10.64
N ILE A 76 -11.66 -4.82 -10.62
CA ILE A 76 -11.08 -5.77 -11.59
C ILE A 76 -11.71 -5.59 -12.98
N THR A 77 -13.01 -5.32 -13.04
CA THR A 77 -13.78 -5.23 -14.30
C THR A 77 -13.47 -3.95 -15.07
N LEU A 78 -13.17 -2.85 -14.37
CA LEU A 78 -12.81 -1.56 -14.98
C LEU A 78 -11.38 -1.54 -15.57
N ASP A 79 -10.77 -2.71 -15.77
CA ASP A 79 -9.62 -3.01 -16.62
C ASP A 79 -8.27 -2.36 -16.24
N PRO A 80 -7.67 -2.76 -15.12
CA PRO A 80 -6.23 -2.97 -15.07
C PRO A 80 -5.95 -4.38 -15.62
N ARG A 81 -4.88 -4.53 -16.42
CA ARG A 81 -4.44 -5.77 -17.10
C ARG A 81 -4.92 -7.08 -16.44
N ILE A 82 -5.87 -7.77 -17.06
CA ILE A 82 -6.56 -8.97 -16.51
C ILE A 82 -5.60 -10.10 -16.06
N ASP A 83 -4.43 -10.23 -16.69
CA ASP A 83 -3.40 -11.22 -16.34
C ASP A 83 -2.65 -10.93 -15.02
N ASP A 84 -2.76 -9.71 -14.52
CA ASP A 84 -2.22 -9.33 -13.22
C ASP A 84 -3.08 -9.91 -12.07
N PHE A 85 -4.42 -9.95 -12.23
CA PHE A 85 -5.38 -10.38 -11.20
C PHE A 85 -5.65 -11.88 -11.15
N LEU A 86 -5.59 -12.56 -12.29
CA LEU A 86 -5.90 -13.99 -12.42
C LEU A 86 -4.67 -14.73 -12.95
N PRO A 87 -3.75 -15.17 -12.07
CA PRO A 87 -2.49 -15.80 -12.47
C PRO A 87 -2.67 -17.05 -13.34
N ILE A 88 -3.80 -17.76 -13.20
CA ILE A 88 -4.13 -18.94 -14.01
C ILE A 88 -4.35 -18.60 -15.49
N LEU A 89 -4.73 -17.35 -15.81
CA LEU A 89 -4.94 -16.89 -17.18
C LEU A 89 -3.65 -16.37 -17.84
N ARG A 90 -2.55 -16.22 -17.09
CA ARG A 90 -1.24 -15.76 -17.61
C ARG A 90 -0.75 -16.51 -18.86
N PRO A 91 -0.93 -17.84 -19.01
CA PRO A 91 -0.53 -18.54 -20.23
C PRO A 91 -1.28 -18.06 -21.48
N PHE A 92 -2.54 -17.66 -21.35
CA PHE A 92 -3.39 -17.21 -22.47
C PHE A 92 -3.03 -15.78 -22.92
N PHE A 93 -2.43 -14.97 -22.06
CA PHE A 93 -2.04 -13.59 -22.34
C PHE A 93 -0.54 -13.41 -22.66
N GLY A 94 0.21 -14.50 -22.86
CA GLY A 94 1.66 -14.45 -23.12
C GLY A 94 2.07 -13.55 -24.30
N LYS A 95 1.23 -13.46 -25.35
CA LYS A 95 1.46 -12.55 -26.50
C LYS A 95 1.36 -11.07 -26.11
N GLN A 96 0.36 -10.69 -25.31
CA GLN A 96 0.17 -9.32 -24.84
C GLN A 96 1.30 -8.90 -23.90
N ARG A 97 1.73 -9.79 -22.99
CA ARG A 97 2.89 -9.54 -22.12
C ARG A 97 4.19 -9.37 -22.90
N LYS A 98 4.47 -10.25 -23.88
CA LYS A 98 5.63 -10.11 -24.77
C LYS A 98 5.59 -8.78 -25.53
N ARG A 99 4.43 -8.39 -26.06
CA ARG A 99 4.22 -7.10 -26.71
C ARG A 99 4.48 -5.92 -25.75
N ALA A 100 3.96 -5.97 -24.52
CA ALA A 100 4.18 -4.93 -23.53
C ALA A 100 5.65 -4.79 -23.14
N LEU A 101 6.36 -5.90 -22.96
CA LEU A 101 7.81 -5.91 -22.70
C LEU A 101 8.61 -5.34 -23.88
N GLN A 102 8.22 -5.69 -25.12
CA GLN A 102 8.82 -5.14 -26.33
C GLN A 102 8.61 -3.63 -26.45
N VAL A 103 7.40 -3.14 -26.21
CA VAL A 103 7.08 -1.70 -26.19
C VAL A 103 7.87 -1.00 -25.08
N ARG A 104 7.98 -1.60 -23.89
CA ARG A 104 8.78 -1.05 -22.80
C ARG A 104 10.26 -0.97 -23.16
N LYS A 105 10.81 -2.01 -23.80
CA LYS A 105 12.19 -2.01 -24.30
C LYS A 105 12.41 -0.89 -25.32
N GLN A 106 11.54 -0.79 -26.33
CA GLN A 106 11.58 0.28 -27.32
C GLN A 106 11.46 1.66 -26.68
N GLN A 107 10.59 1.83 -25.68
CA GLN A 107 10.46 3.09 -24.95
C GLN A 107 11.77 3.47 -24.25
N VAL A 108 12.42 2.53 -23.56
CA VAL A 108 13.70 2.77 -22.87
C VAL A 108 14.80 3.12 -23.86
N GLU A 109 14.93 2.36 -24.94
CA GLU A 109 15.95 2.59 -25.98
C GLU A 109 15.78 3.96 -26.64
N ASN A 110 14.55 4.41 -26.88
CA ASN A 110 14.28 5.72 -27.48
C ASN A 110 14.50 6.89 -26.50
N ILE A 111 14.22 6.73 -25.21
CA ILE A 111 14.31 7.82 -24.23
C ILE A 111 15.74 8.00 -23.68
N THR A 112 16.50 6.90 -23.54
CA THR A 112 17.84 6.90 -22.93
C THR A 112 18.81 7.91 -23.54
N PRO A 113 18.90 8.09 -24.88
CA PRO A 113 19.79 9.07 -25.48
C PRO A 113 19.52 10.51 -25.01
N PHE A 114 18.24 10.90 -24.86
CA PHE A 114 17.88 12.24 -24.38
C PHE A 114 18.24 12.47 -22.91
N ILE A 115 18.08 11.43 -22.07
CA ILE A 115 18.54 11.45 -20.68
C ILE A 115 20.05 11.69 -20.64
N GLN A 116 20.81 10.99 -21.46
CA GLN A 116 22.28 11.12 -21.51
C GLN A 116 22.72 12.49 -22.05
N GLN A 117 22.08 12.99 -23.11
CA GLN A 117 22.33 14.34 -23.63
C GLN A 117 22.12 15.40 -22.54
N ARG A 118 21.04 15.27 -21.75
CA ARG A 118 20.80 16.20 -20.64
C ARG A 118 21.89 16.12 -19.56
N ARG A 119 22.33 14.91 -19.20
CA ARG A 119 23.45 14.73 -18.24
C ARG A 119 24.74 15.42 -18.70
N VAL A 120 25.07 15.33 -20.00
CA VAL A 120 26.24 16.01 -20.57
C VAL A 120 26.08 17.53 -20.52
N ALA A 121 24.91 18.04 -20.88
CA ALA A 121 24.62 19.48 -20.86
C ALA A 121 24.73 20.10 -19.45
N ILE A 122 24.39 19.33 -18.40
CA ILE A 122 24.57 19.77 -17.00
C ILE A 122 26.04 19.80 -16.61
N ARG A 123 26.83 18.79 -17.00
CA ARG A 123 28.27 18.72 -16.68
C ARG A 123 29.11 19.75 -17.41
N ASN A 124 28.72 20.09 -18.64
CA ASN A 124 29.44 21.04 -19.51
C ASN A 124 28.52 22.20 -19.92
N PRO A 125 28.26 23.18 -19.03
CA PRO A 125 27.43 24.33 -19.36
C PRO A 125 27.98 25.07 -20.59
N GLY A 126 27.13 25.34 -21.58
CA GLY A 126 27.51 26.02 -22.82
C GLY A 126 27.97 25.12 -23.97
N SER A 127 28.08 23.79 -23.78
CA SER A 127 28.45 22.87 -24.86
C SER A 127 27.34 22.67 -25.91
N ASN A 128 26.11 23.08 -25.61
CA ASN A 128 24.97 23.01 -26.52
C ASN A 128 24.13 24.28 -26.37
N ASN A 129 24.20 25.16 -27.37
CA ASN A 129 23.49 26.45 -27.38
C ASN A 129 21.96 26.30 -27.41
N SER A 130 21.44 25.13 -27.80
CA SER A 130 20.00 24.84 -27.78
C SER A 130 19.52 24.26 -26.45
N ALA A 131 20.42 23.93 -25.52
CA ALA A 131 20.03 23.33 -24.24
C ALA A 131 19.43 24.40 -23.31
N MET A 132 18.22 24.13 -22.82
CA MET A 132 17.61 24.99 -21.79
C MET A 132 18.46 25.01 -20.52
N ARG A 133 18.43 26.12 -19.79
CA ARG A 133 19.09 26.24 -18.48
C ARG A 133 18.59 25.19 -17.48
N PHE A 134 17.29 24.88 -17.50
CA PHE A 134 16.65 23.94 -16.60
C PHE A 134 15.70 22.99 -17.35
N SER A 135 15.64 21.74 -16.91
CA SER A 135 14.70 20.70 -17.36
C SER A 135 14.13 19.95 -16.15
N TYR A 136 12.91 19.42 -16.29
CA TYR A 136 12.32 18.56 -15.25
C TYR A 136 13.24 17.37 -14.90
N LEU A 137 13.97 16.82 -15.88
CA LEU A 137 14.92 15.71 -15.65
C LEU A 137 16.02 16.05 -14.64
N ASP A 138 16.37 17.33 -14.50
CA ASP A 138 17.38 17.77 -13.54
C ASP A 138 16.94 17.47 -12.11
N THR A 139 15.64 17.66 -11.84
CA THR A 139 15.06 17.34 -10.53
C THR A 139 15.13 15.84 -10.21
N LEU A 140 15.23 14.99 -11.24
CA LEU A 140 15.29 13.54 -11.10
C LEU A 140 16.72 13.01 -10.93
N PHE A 141 17.74 13.71 -11.43
CA PHE A 141 19.13 13.23 -11.36
C PHE A 141 19.74 13.31 -9.97
N ASP A 142 19.28 14.24 -9.15
CA ASP A 142 19.73 14.43 -7.78
C ASP A 142 18.77 13.81 -6.74
N LEU A 143 17.80 12.99 -7.19
CA LEU A 143 16.92 12.27 -6.28
C LEU A 143 17.72 11.30 -5.41
N LYS A 144 17.86 11.66 -4.13
CA LYS A 144 18.43 10.80 -3.09
C LYS A 144 17.30 10.01 -2.42
N ILE A 145 17.22 8.72 -2.74
CA ILE A 145 16.39 7.77 -2.00
C ILE A 145 17.07 7.38 -0.68
N TRP A 146 16.33 6.68 0.19
CA TRP A 146 16.85 6.25 1.48
C TRP A 146 18.01 5.26 1.37
N SER A 147 18.84 5.21 2.40
CA SER A 147 19.94 4.24 2.49
C SER A 147 19.40 2.80 2.53
N ASN A 148 19.96 1.85 1.77
CA ASN A 148 19.49 0.46 1.72
C ASN A 148 17.96 0.32 1.51
N PRO A 149 17.40 0.86 0.41
CA PRO A 149 15.96 0.97 0.21
C PRO A 149 15.25 -0.39 0.09
N GLU A 150 15.99 -1.45 -0.28
CA GLU A 150 15.48 -2.82 -0.38
C GLU A 150 15.34 -3.52 0.99
N LYS A 151 15.90 -2.93 2.06
CA LYS A 151 15.83 -3.50 3.41
C LYS A 151 14.67 -2.88 4.18
N PHE A 152 13.77 -3.72 4.67
CA PHE A 152 12.79 -3.32 5.67
C PHE A 152 13.52 -2.93 6.98
N ASP A 153 13.58 -1.63 7.24
CA ASP A 153 14.28 -1.05 8.40
C ASP A 153 13.44 0.12 8.93
N PRO A 154 12.56 -0.12 9.92
CA PRO A 154 11.75 0.94 10.54
C PRO A 154 12.59 1.99 11.28
N ASP A 155 13.75 1.61 11.80
CA ASP A 155 14.60 2.48 12.63
C ASP A 155 15.23 3.62 11.84
N ARG A 156 15.19 3.57 10.50
CA ARG A 156 15.63 4.66 9.63
C ARG A 156 14.86 5.96 9.83
N PHE A 157 13.62 5.87 10.30
CA PHE A 157 12.76 7.05 10.54
C PHE A 157 12.71 7.43 12.02
N TYR A 158 13.23 6.55 12.89
CA TYR A 158 13.25 6.79 14.33
C TYR A 158 14.27 7.88 14.67
N LEU A 159 13.89 8.81 15.55
CA LEU A 159 14.71 9.96 15.99
C LEU A 159 15.26 10.82 14.85
N GLY A 160 14.55 10.89 13.72
CA GLY A 160 14.88 11.80 12.62
C GLY A 160 16.15 11.44 11.84
N LYS A 161 16.58 10.17 11.86
CA LYS A 161 17.75 9.71 11.07
C LYS A 161 17.59 9.97 9.57
N GLU A 162 16.42 9.68 9.02
CA GLU A 162 16.04 10.01 7.64
C GLU A 162 14.63 10.61 7.57
N ASP A 163 14.40 11.45 6.55
CA ASP A 163 13.09 12.07 6.29
C ASP A 163 12.06 11.06 5.77
N ALA A 164 10.81 11.19 6.22
CA ALA A 164 9.68 10.32 5.94
C ALA A 164 8.47 11.11 5.42
N ASP A 165 8.70 12.12 4.58
CA ASP A 165 7.60 12.91 4.02
C ASP A 165 6.73 12.09 3.06
N ILE A 166 5.59 11.62 3.57
CA ILE A 166 4.57 10.91 2.80
C ILE A 166 3.73 11.83 1.90
N THR A 167 3.91 13.16 1.99
CA THR A 167 3.18 14.17 1.20
C THR A 167 3.94 14.61 -0.05
N GLY A 168 5.26 14.38 -0.08
CA GLY A 168 6.15 14.77 -1.18
C GLY A 168 6.29 16.29 -1.34
N VAL A 169 6.07 17.06 -0.27
CA VAL A 169 6.17 18.52 -0.23
C VAL A 169 7.60 18.98 0.06
N THR A 170 8.33 18.29 0.94
CA THR A 170 9.73 18.65 1.29
C THR A 170 10.69 18.09 0.24
N MET A 171 10.60 16.78 -0.03
CA MET A 171 11.40 16.07 -1.02
C MET A 171 10.66 14.81 -1.47
N VAL A 172 10.69 14.51 -2.77
CA VAL A 172 10.06 13.30 -3.31
C VAL A 172 10.96 12.09 -3.03
N LYS A 173 10.85 11.53 -1.82
CA LYS A 173 11.46 10.23 -1.46
C LYS A 173 10.46 9.08 -1.54
N MET A 174 9.18 9.38 -1.28
CA MET A 174 8.04 8.47 -1.47
C MET A 174 6.76 9.24 -1.75
N ILE A 175 5.81 8.60 -2.43
CA ILE A 175 4.50 9.19 -2.77
C ILE A 175 3.37 8.13 -2.65
N PRO A 176 3.21 7.48 -1.48
CA PRO A 176 2.23 6.39 -1.31
C PRO A 176 0.78 6.86 -1.52
N PHE A 177 0.53 8.17 -1.34
CA PHE A 177 -0.77 8.81 -1.51
C PHE A 177 -0.78 9.80 -2.69
N GLY A 178 0.23 9.77 -3.56
CA GLY A 178 0.47 10.83 -4.55
C GLY A 178 1.01 12.12 -3.92
N ALA A 179 0.98 13.22 -4.68
CA ALA A 179 1.47 14.54 -4.23
C ALA A 179 0.70 15.70 -4.89
N GLY A 180 0.86 16.91 -4.34
CA GLY A 180 0.29 18.14 -4.89
C GLY A 180 -1.24 18.20 -4.87
N ARG A 181 -1.85 18.91 -5.84
CA ARG A 181 -3.31 19.17 -5.88
C ARG A 181 -4.19 17.92 -6.05
N ARG A 182 -3.60 16.78 -6.43
CA ARG A 182 -4.29 15.51 -6.63
C ARG A 182 -3.84 14.44 -5.62
N ILE A 183 -3.20 14.86 -4.54
CA ILE A 183 -2.90 13.97 -3.41
C ILE A 183 -4.19 13.31 -2.90
N CYS A 184 -4.08 12.05 -2.49
CA CYS A 184 -5.22 11.26 -2.05
C CYS A 184 -5.97 12.01 -0.93
N PRO A 185 -7.27 12.32 -1.11
CA PRO A 185 -8.05 13.00 -0.08
C PRO A 185 -8.21 12.14 1.18
N GLY A 186 -7.94 10.83 1.10
CA GLY A 186 -8.00 9.88 2.21
C GLY A 186 -6.72 9.76 3.03
N LEU A 187 -5.63 10.47 2.71
CA LEU A 187 -4.32 10.33 3.37
C LEU A 187 -4.41 10.31 4.90
N THR A 188 -5.01 11.34 5.49
CA THR A 188 -5.10 11.49 6.95
C THR A 188 -5.92 10.37 7.58
N MET A 189 -7.03 10.00 6.94
CA MET A 189 -7.92 8.94 7.43
C MET A 189 -7.25 7.56 7.38
N ALA A 190 -6.62 7.23 6.25
CA ALA A 190 -5.89 5.98 6.06
C ALA A 190 -4.76 5.85 7.09
N THR A 191 -4.01 6.94 7.31
CA THR A 191 -2.92 6.99 8.29
C THR A 191 -3.45 6.70 9.70
N VAL A 192 -4.54 7.34 10.13
CA VAL A 192 -5.15 7.08 11.44
C VAL A 192 -5.63 5.63 11.57
N HIS A 193 -6.29 5.09 10.54
CA HIS A 193 -6.79 3.71 10.57
C HIS A 193 -5.65 2.69 10.65
N ILE A 194 -4.59 2.85 9.85
CA ILE A 194 -3.43 1.95 9.86
C ILE A 194 -2.76 1.96 11.24
N HIS A 195 -2.51 3.14 11.81
CA HIS A 195 -1.90 3.24 13.14
C HIS A 195 -2.76 2.57 14.22
N LEU A 196 -4.08 2.83 14.23
CA LEU A 196 -4.98 2.23 15.20
C LEU A 196 -5.07 0.71 15.05
N MET A 197 -5.20 0.20 13.83
CA MET A 197 -5.25 -1.24 13.57
C MET A 197 -3.97 -1.93 14.05
N LEU A 198 -2.80 -1.42 13.63
CA LEU A 198 -1.52 -1.97 14.05
C LEU A 198 -1.37 -1.91 15.57
N ALA A 199 -1.64 -0.77 16.19
CA ALA A 199 -1.54 -0.60 17.64
C ALA A 199 -2.43 -1.59 18.39
N ARG A 200 -3.68 -1.77 17.97
CA ARG A 200 -4.62 -2.71 18.60
C ARG A 200 -4.19 -4.15 18.40
N MET A 201 -3.74 -4.51 17.19
CA MET A 201 -3.24 -5.85 16.89
C MET A 201 -2.03 -6.23 17.75
N VAL A 202 -1.05 -5.32 17.91
CA VAL A 202 0.17 -5.60 18.72
C VAL A 202 -0.05 -5.43 20.23
N GLN A 203 -1.03 -4.63 20.64
CA GLN A 203 -1.42 -4.50 22.04
C GLN A 203 -2.04 -5.80 22.56
N GLU A 204 -2.92 -6.40 21.77
CA GLU A 204 -3.73 -7.55 22.19
C GLU A 204 -3.03 -8.90 21.98
N PHE A 205 -2.12 -9.00 20.99
CA PHE A 205 -1.55 -10.29 20.60
C PHE A 205 -0.04 -10.26 20.37
N GLU A 206 0.61 -11.37 20.70
CA GLU A 206 1.91 -11.76 20.15
C GLU A 206 1.67 -12.43 18.79
N TRP A 207 2.38 -11.96 17.76
CA TRP A 207 2.28 -12.45 16.38
C TRP A 207 3.50 -13.28 16.03
N THR A 208 3.27 -14.45 15.43
CA THR A 208 4.32 -15.36 14.98
C THR A 208 4.06 -15.82 13.55
N ALA A 209 5.12 -16.14 12.81
CA ALA A 209 5.01 -16.61 11.44
C ALA A 209 4.18 -17.91 11.35
N TYR A 210 3.41 -18.04 10.27
CA TYR A 210 2.74 -19.29 9.94
C TYR A 210 2.93 -19.61 8.45
N PRO A 211 3.40 -20.83 8.09
CA PRO A 211 3.79 -21.93 8.97
C PRO A 211 4.97 -21.60 9.93
N PRO A 212 5.13 -22.32 11.05
CA PRO A 212 6.27 -22.11 11.95
C PRO A 212 7.60 -22.41 11.24
N ASN A 213 8.64 -21.64 11.53
CA ASN A 213 10.00 -21.83 11.00
C ASN A 213 10.10 -21.83 9.47
N SER A 214 9.12 -21.25 8.76
CA SER A 214 9.18 -21.04 7.32
C SER A 214 9.44 -19.57 6.99
N ASP A 215 10.24 -19.32 5.96
CA ASP A 215 10.34 -17.99 5.38
C ASP A 215 8.97 -17.57 4.82
N ILE A 216 8.55 -16.36 5.17
CA ILE A 216 7.31 -15.78 4.65
C ILE A 216 7.57 -15.36 3.20
N ASP A 217 6.79 -15.91 2.28
CA ASP A 217 6.81 -15.50 0.88
C ASP A 217 6.18 -14.11 0.70
N PHE A 218 7.03 -13.09 0.57
CA PHE A 218 6.63 -11.71 0.28
C PHE A 218 6.50 -11.41 -1.21
N SER A 219 6.51 -12.42 -2.09
CA SER A 219 6.30 -12.20 -3.52
C SER A 219 4.98 -11.46 -3.76
N GLY A 220 5.06 -10.38 -4.53
CA GLY A 220 3.90 -9.57 -4.87
C GLY A 220 3.29 -10.00 -6.20
N LYS A 221 1.97 -9.86 -6.30
CA LYS A 221 1.25 -9.77 -7.57
C LYS A 221 0.62 -8.39 -7.70
N PHE A 222 0.60 -7.88 -8.93
CA PHE A 222 -0.17 -6.70 -9.25
C PHE A 222 -1.64 -7.08 -9.29
N GLU A 223 -2.47 -6.40 -8.52
CA GLU A 223 -3.90 -6.30 -8.73
C GLU A 223 -4.17 -4.80 -8.99
N PHE A 224 -5.25 -4.24 -8.44
CA PHE A 224 -5.46 -2.79 -8.46
C PHE A 224 -4.39 -2.10 -7.58
N THR A 225 -3.84 -2.85 -6.64
CA THR A 225 -2.68 -2.50 -5.81
C THR A 225 -1.69 -3.67 -5.82
N VAL A 226 -0.49 -3.50 -5.27
CA VAL A 226 0.42 -4.62 -5.05
C VAL A 226 -0.04 -5.39 -3.81
N VAL A 227 -0.34 -6.68 -3.97
CA VAL A 227 -0.73 -7.58 -2.88
C VAL A 227 0.19 -8.80 -2.86
N MET A 228 0.32 -9.47 -1.72
CA MET A 228 1.07 -10.72 -1.65
C MET A 228 0.43 -11.78 -2.55
N SER A 229 1.25 -12.58 -3.24
CA SER A 229 0.81 -13.70 -4.08
C SER A 229 -0.01 -14.69 -3.26
N ASN A 230 0.45 -14.96 -2.04
CA ASN A 230 -0.18 -15.82 -1.05
C ASN A 230 -0.69 -14.96 0.12
N THR A 231 -1.93 -15.20 0.55
CA THR A 231 -2.51 -14.47 1.69
C THR A 231 -1.68 -14.73 2.95
N LEU A 232 -1.21 -13.65 3.59
CA LEU A 232 -0.48 -13.74 4.85
C LEU A 232 -1.35 -14.37 5.95
N LYS A 233 -0.93 -15.55 6.39
CA LYS A 233 -1.42 -16.19 7.60
C LYS A 233 -0.41 -15.98 8.71
N SER A 234 -0.90 -15.82 9.93
CA SER A 234 -0.04 -15.69 11.11
C SER A 234 -0.69 -16.41 12.28
N ARG A 235 0.14 -16.86 13.23
CA ARG A 235 -0.34 -17.39 14.49
C ARG A 235 -0.34 -16.28 15.53
N ILE A 236 -1.46 -16.13 16.23
CA ILE A 236 -1.63 -15.16 17.30
C ILE A 236 -1.79 -15.84 18.65
N LYS A 237 -1.26 -15.19 19.69
CA LYS A 237 -1.45 -15.56 21.09
C LYS A 237 -1.84 -14.30 21.87
N PRO A 238 -2.92 -14.31 22.68
CA PRO A 238 -3.25 -13.17 23.54
C PRO A 238 -2.06 -12.79 24.42
N ARG A 239 -1.75 -11.49 24.49
CA ARG A 239 -0.89 -10.97 25.55
C ARG A 239 -1.71 -11.04 26.84
N GLY A 240 -1.18 -11.67 27.88
CA GLY A 240 -1.86 -11.70 29.18
C GLY A 240 -2.13 -10.28 29.67
N ASP A 241 -3.19 -10.08 30.46
CA ASP A 241 -3.53 -8.76 31.00
C ASP A 241 -2.32 -8.13 31.71
N THR A 242 -1.73 -7.12 31.08
CA THR A 242 -0.86 -6.13 31.76
C THR A 242 -1.67 -4.88 32.06
N ARG A 243 -2.90 -5.06 32.57
CA ARG A 243 -3.69 -3.98 33.17
C ARG A 243 -3.80 -4.20 34.67
#